data_AF-A0A444J4Q4-F1
#
_entry.id   AF-A0A444J4Q4-F1
#
_cell.length_a   1.000
_cell.length_b   1.000
_cell.length_c   1.000
_cell.angle_alpha   90.00
_cell.angle_beta   90.00
_cell.angle_gamma   90.00
#
_symmetry.space_group_name_H-M   'P 1'
#
loop_
_entity.id
_entity.type
_entity.pdbx_description
1 polymer ?
#
loop_
_entity_poly.entity_id
_entity_poly.type
_entity_poly.pdbx_seq_one_letter_code
_entity_poly.pdbx_strand_id
1 'polypeptide(L)'
;MKLNHISAPLIKRGVTVHHAHAQQHLIAALLPDGKLQLERESTDKRINKSSTLLEQEIFTTYSEKNKGEESCASWLLRLSFSDPSTPLSPSLDFWRRFSGLFIHHLRLTPELEELRDKVSVPLAAEEIDRLMETVPALTGGEYLCPDLLASFWSKLNNAFTQSLSDYAGTVADFFHSFSPESQLLGRIYFHLVENKNADLPFAFLATYATRMGTEGESRHLPLKYALQEYQKDNAKLLNLLSTVHRAARESKLITDLLESNDLFSPLAWTAGEAHTFLQEVPLYEDAGILCRIPDWWHTKSSGISV
;
A
#
# COMPACT_ATOMS: atom_id res chain seq x y z
N MET A 1 42.31 -76.42 27.21
CA MET A 1 41.42 -75.89 28.27
C MET A 1 41.39 -74.38 28.08
N LYS A 2 40.25 -73.84 27.65
CA LYS A 2 40.13 -72.53 26.96
C LYS A 2 40.02 -71.36 27.95
N LEU A 3 40.71 -70.27 27.64
CA LEU A 3 40.61 -68.95 28.27
C LEU A 3 39.26 -68.29 27.95
N ASN A 4 38.50 -67.88 28.97
CA ASN A 4 37.31 -67.04 28.82
C ASN A 4 37.66 -65.58 29.16
N HIS A 5 37.73 -64.75 28.13
CA HIS A 5 37.59 -63.30 28.22
C HIS A 5 36.08 -62.96 28.32
N ILE A 6 35.69 -62.19 29.33
CA ILE A 6 34.35 -61.61 29.43
C ILE A 6 34.41 -60.20 28.83
N SER A 7 33.84 -60.03 27.65
CA SER A 7 33.64 -58.73 27.01
C SER A 7 32.32 -58.10 27.47
N ALA A 8 32.38 -56.85 27.91
CA ALA A 8 31.20 -56.02 28.21
C ALA A 8 30.45 -55.62 26.92
N PRO A 9 29.12 -55.41 26.96
CA PRO A 9 28.35 -55.03 25.78
C PRO A 9 28.53 -53.53 25.46
N LEU A 10 28.90 -53.25 24.21
CA LEU A 10 28.84 -51.89 23.64
C LEU A 10 27.37 -51.43 23.56
N ILE A 11 27.04 -50.40 24.34
CA ILE A 11 25.83 -49.60 24.16
C ILE A 11 26.04 -48.78 22.88
N LYS A 12 25.39 -49.18 21.78
CA LYS A 12 25.23 -48.33 20.59
C LYS A 12 24.34 -47.15 21.00
N ARG A 13 24.96 -46.00 21.30
CA ARG A 13 24.25 -44.70 21.32
C ARG A 13 23.78 -44.42 19.91
N GLY A 14 22.49 -44.66 19.65
CA GLY A 14 21.82 -44.10 18.49
C GLY A 14 21.93 -42.58 18.57
N VAL A 15 22.58 -41.98 17.59
CA VAL A 15 22.47 -40.54 17.35
C VAL A 15 21.05 -40.35 16.83
N THR A 16 20.13 -39.97 17.70
CA THR A 16 18.83 -39.45 17.30
C THR A 16 19.12 -38.10 16.63
N VAL A 17 19.25 -38.09 15.31
CA VAL A 17 19.18 -36.87 14.53
C VAL A 17 17.75 -36.36 14.71
N HIS A 18 17.57 -35.38 15.58
CA HIS A 18 16.37 -34.56 15.57
C HIS A 18 16.35 -33.85 14.22
N HIS A 19 15.61 -34.42 13.26
CA HIS A 19 15.17 -33.65 12.11
C HIS A 19 14.30 -32.53 12.67
N ALA A 20 14.87 -31.33 12.81
CA ALA A 20 14.07 -30.13 12.91
C ALA A 20 13.15 -30.17 11.68
N HIS A 21 11.83 -30.25 11.90
CA HIS A 21 10.88 -30.23 10.81
C HIS A 21 11.16 -28.95 10.01
N ALA A 22 11.62 -29.12 8.76
CA ALA A 22 11.81 -27.99 7.85
C ALA A 22 10.50 -27.21 7.82
N GLN A 23 10.57 -25.93 8.21
CA GLN A 23 9.38 -25.09 8.16
C GLN A 23 9.04 -24.86 6.70
N GLN A 24 7.77 -24.61 6.42
CA GLN A 24 7.33 -24.30 5.08
C GLN A 24 6.78 -22.88 5.06
N HIS A 25 7.31 -22.05 4.17
CA HIS A 25 6.73 -20.75 3.88
C HIS A 25 5.92 -20.81 2.60
N LEU A 26 4.99 -19.88 2.46
CA LEU A 26 4.23 -19.72 1.24
C LEU A 26 5.05 -18.95 0.20
N ILE A 27 5.00 -19.40 -1.06
CA ILE A 27 5.60 -18.72 -2.21
C ILE A 27 4.53 -18.51 -3.29
N ALA A 28 4.80 -17.56 -4.18
CA ALA A 28 4.00 -17.35 -5.38
C ALA A 28 4.84 -17.75 -6.59
N ALA A 29 4.50 -18.88 -7.19
CA ALA A 29 5.11 -19.39 -8.40
C ALA A 29 4.33 -18.90 -9.63
N LEU A 30 5.05 -18.53 -10.68
CA LEU A 30 4.46 -18.17 -11.97
C LEU A 30 4.51 -19.39 -12.90
N LEU A 31 3.35 -19.83 -13.37
CA LEU A 31 3.25 -20.98 -14.27
C LEU A 31 3.47 -20.56 -15.74
N PRO A 32 3.82 -21.51 -16.63
CA PRO A 32 4.01 -21.24 -18.06
C PRO A 32 2.76 -20.67 -18.77
N ASP A 33 1.56 -20.90 -18.22
CA ASP A 33 0.31 -20.33 -18.72
C ASP A 33 0.03 -18.90 -18.21
N GLY A 34 1.00 -18.29 -17.52
CA GLY A 34 0.93 -16.94 -16.99
C GLY A 34 0.10 -16.80 -15.71
N LYS A 35 -0.26 -17.90 -15.04
CA LYS A 35 -1.01 -17.86 -13.77
C LYS A 35 -0.10 -17.88 -12.57
N LEU A 36 -0.51 -17.17 -11.52
CA LEU A 36 0.11 -17.28 -10.21
C LEU A 36 -0.49 -18.43 -9.42
N GLN A 37 0.38 -19.30 -8.92
CA GLN A 37 0.03 -20.40 -8.05
C GLN A 37 0.72 -20.23 -6.70
N LEU A 38 -0.04 -20.37 -5.62
CA LEU A 38 0.51 -20.34 -4.27
C LEU A 38 0.92 -21.75 -3.84
N GLU A 39 2.19 -21.90 -3.47
CA GLU A 39 2.79 -23.18 -3.08
C GLU A 39 3.54 -23.06 -1.76
N ARG A 40 3.80 -24.21 -1.12
CA ARG A 40 4.59 -24.28 0.11
C ARG A 40 5.99 -24.77 -0.23
N GLU A 41 6.99 -23.97 0.11
CA GLU A 41 8.41 -24.31 -0.08
C GLU A 41 9.08 -24.54 1.26
N SER A 42 9.97 -25.54 1.34
CA SER A 42 10.74 -25.82 2.55
C SER A 42 11.79 -24.73 2.78
N THR A 43 11.90 -24.27 4.03
CA THR A 43 12.86 -23.25 4.43
C THR A 43 13.58 -23.65 5.71
N ASP A 44 14.88 -23.37 5.74
CA ASP A 44 15.71 -23.50 6.93
C ASP A 44 15.58 -22.28 7.87
N LYS A 45 14.91 -21.21 7.40
CA LYS A 45 14.68 -20.00 8.20
C LYS A 45 13.49 -20.20 9.13
N ARG A 46 13.64 -19.72 10.36
CA ARG A 46 12.55 -19.69 11.32
C ARG A 46 11.51 -18.65 10.90
N ILE A 47 10.30 -19.11 10.62
CA ILE A 47 9.10 -18.33 10.36
C ILE A 47 8.49 -17.92 11.70
N ASN A 48 8.19 -16.64 11.85
CA ASN A 48 7.54 -16.12 13.05
C ASN A 48 6.01 -16.36 12.99
N LYS A 49 5.33 -16.21 14.13
CA LYS A 49 3.89 -16.48 14.22
C LYS A 49 3.06 -15.57 13.32
N SER A 50 3.42 -14.29 13.22
CA SER A 50 2.71 -13.30 12.38
C SER A 50 2.76 -13.67 10.90
N SER A 51 3.94 -14.06 10.40
CA SER A 51 4.13 -14.58 9.05
C SER A 51 3.30 -15.85 8.82
N THR A 52 3.31 -16.81 9.75
CA THR A 52 2.50 -18.03 9.62
C THR A 52 1.00 -17.75 9.53
N LEU A 53 0.48 -16.84 10.37
CA LEU A 53 -0.93 -16.44 10.34
C LEU A 53 -1.30 -15.75 9.04
N LEU A 54 -0.49 -14.80 8.59
CA LEU A 54 -0.69 -14.09 7.33
C LEU A 54 -0.66 -15.05 6.13
N GLU A 55 0.36 -15.91 6.04
CA GLU A 55 0.44 -16.90 4.97
C GLU A 55 -0.75 -17.86 4.95
N GLN A 56 -1.24 -18.29 6.12
CA GLN A 56 -2.43 -19.14 6.21
C GLN A 56 -3.68 -18.42 5.68
N GLU A 57 -3.87 -17.16 6.06
CA GLU A 57 -4.98 -16.34 5.62
C GLU A 57 -4.97 -16.08 4.11
N ILE A 58 -3.80 -15.77 3.56
CA ILE A 58 -3.61 -15.58 2.11
C ILE A 58 -3.88 -16.89 1.36
N PHE A 59 -3.38 -18.02 1.84
CA PHE A 59 -3.60 -19.32 1.23
C PHE A 59 -5.07 -19.76 1.28
N THR A 60 -5.76 -19.50 2.39
CA THR A 60 -7.20 -19.75 2.52
C THR A 60 -7.99 -18.91 1.51
N THR A 61 -7.70 -17.60 1.43
CA THR A 61 -8.33 -16.69 0.46
C THR A 61 -8.13 -17.18 -0.98
N TYR A 62 -6.91 -17.59 -1.33
CA TYR A 62 -6.58 -18.18 -2.63
C TYR A 62 -7.38 -19.47 -2.90
N SER A 63 -7.53 -20.34 -1.90
CA SER A 63 -8.17 -21.66 -2.08
C SER A 63 -9.70 -21.60 -2.18
N GLU A 64 -10.34 -20.66 -1.48
CA GLU A 64 -11.81 -20.53 -1.47
C GLU A 64 -12.37 -19.98 -2.78
N LYS A 65 -11.65 -19.03 -3.38
CA LYS A 65 -12.11 -18.27 -4.55
C LYS A 65 -11.64 -18.83 -5.90
N ASN A 66 -10.69 -19.78 -5.92
CA ASN A 66 -10.26 -20.49 -7.14
C ASN A 66 -11.22 -21.60 -7.63
N LYS A 67 -12.40 -21.77 -7.00
CA LYS A 67 -13.41 -22.75 -7.42
C LYS A 67 -14.28 -22.31 -8.62
N GLY A 68 -14.14 -21.06 -9.06
CA GLY A 68 -14.72 -20.52 -10.29
C GLY A 68 -13.67 -19.61 -10.92
N GLU A 69 -13.50 -19.67 -12.24
CA GLU A 69 -12.34 -19.21 -13.03
C GLU A 69 -11.98 -17.69 -12.93
N GLU A 70 -12.61 -16.91 -12.05
CA GLU A 70 -12.51 -15.44 -11.99
C GLU A 70 -11.87 -14.84 -10.73
N SER A 71 -11.06 -15.56 -9.95
CA SER A 71 -10.47 -14.96 -8.73
C SER A 71 -8.99 -15.22 -8.49
N CYS A 72 -8.18 -14.99 -9.53
CA CYS A 72 -6.72 -15.03 -9.40
C CYS A 72 -6.15 -13.85 -8.57
N ALA A 73 -6.92 -12.78 -8.28
CA ALA A 73 -6.41 -11.56 -7.65
C ALA A 73 -7.00 -11.20 -6.27
N SER A 74 -7.99 -11.94 -5.75
CA SER A 74 -8.57 -11.64 -4.42
C SER A 74 -7.55 -11.80 -3.28
N TRP A 75 -6.69 -12.81 -3.36
CA TRP A 75 -5.58 -12.99 -2.41
C TRP A 75 -4.50 -11.89 -2.56
N LEU A 76 -4.27 -11.37 -3.78
CA LEU A 76 -3.38 -10.21 -4.00
C LEU A 76 -3.94 -8.95 -3.35
N LEU A 77 -5.26 -8.74 -3.46
CA LEU A 77 -5.95 -7.66 -2.77
C LEU A 77 -5.83 -7.84 -1.26
N ARG A 78 -6.05 -9.03 -0.71
CA ARG A 78 -5.85 -9.28 0.72
C ARG A 78 -4.40 -9.02 1.17
N LEU A 79 -3.44 -9.45 0.36
CA LEU A 79 -2.01 -9.25 0.60
C LEU A 79 -1.63 -7.77 0.62
N SER A 80 -2.28 -6.93 -0.19
CA SER A 80 -1.98 -5.49 -0.28
C SER A 80 -2.25 -4.71 1.01
N PHE A 81 -3.12 -5.23 1.89
CA PHE A 81 -3.45 -4.64 3.18
C PHE A 81 -2.64 -5.23 4.34
N SER A 82 -1.75 -6.19 4.06
CA SER A 82 -0.94 -6.82 5.09
C SER A 82 0.15 -5.90 5.62
N ASP A 83 0.52 -6.09 6.89
CA ASP A 83 1.57 -5.32 7.55
C ASP A 83 2.92 -5.49 6.81
N PRO A 84 3.53 -4.40 6.29
CA PRO A 84 4.80 -4.46 5.57
C PRO A 84 5.96 -4.98 6.44
N SER A 85 5.87 -4.83 7.77
CA SER A 85 6.88 -5.30 8.71
C SER A 85 6.86 -6.82 8.91
N THR A 86 5.76 -7.49 8.53
CA THR A 86 5.66 -8.94 8.59
C THR A 86 6.54 -9.56 7.50
N PRO A 87 7.57 -10.36 7.84
CA PRO A 87 8.44 -10.97 6.84
C PRO A 87 7.70 -12.02 6.00
N LEU A 88 7.95 -12.04 4.68
CA LEU A 88 7.41 -13.01 3.73
C LEU A 88 8.54 -13.60 2.86
N SER A 89 8.23 -14.63 2.08
CA SER A 89 9.15 -15.11 1.04
C SER A 89 9.42 -14.02 0.00
N PRO A 90 10.58 -14.00 -0.68
CA PRO A 90 10.89 -12.98 -1.68
C PRO A 90 9.81 -12.84 -2.75
N SER A 91 9.27 -13.95 -3.25
CA SER A 91 8.19 -13.95 -4.24
C SER A 91 6.91 -13.30 -3.69
N LEU A 92 6.49 -13.64 -2.47
CA LEU A 92 5.28 -13.04 -1.89
C LEU A 92 5.47 -11.57 -1.55
N ASP A 93 6.66 -11.19 -1.08
CA ASP A 93 6.97 -9.79 -0.80
C ASP A 93 6.95 -8.94 -2.07
N PHE A 94 7.45 -9.45 -3.20
CA PHE A 94 7.31 -8.78 -4.50
C PHE A 94 5.84 -8.54 -4.85
N TRP A 95 4.98 -9.56 -4.74
CA TRP A 95 3.55 -9.42 -5.00
C TRP A 95 2.84 -8.51 -3.99
N ARG A 96 3.29 -8.47 -2.73
CA ARG A 96 2.82 -7.51 -1.72
C ARG A 96 3.17 -6.07 -2.09
N ARG A 97 4.40 -5.83 -2.56
CA ARG A 97 4.82 -4.50 -3.03
C ARG A 97 4.03 -4.08 -4.27
N PHE A 98 3.89 -4.99 -5.23
CA PHE A 98 3.07 -4.79 -6.44
C PHE A 98 1.63 -4.43 -6.11
N SER A 99 0.94 -5.23 -5.28
CA SER A 99 -0.45 -4.96 -4.93
C SER A 99 -0.59 -3.79 -3.94
N GLY A 100 0.42 -3.53 -3.12
CA GLY A 100 0.51 -2.33 -2.28
C GLY A 100 0.59 -1.03 -3.08
N LEU A 101 1.29 -1.02 -4.22
CA LEU A 101 1.32 0.11 -5.14
C LEU A 101 -0.09 0.41 -5.69
N PHE A 102 -0.87 -0.62 -5.99
CA PHE A 102 -2.27 -0.46 -6.41
C PHE A 102 -3.13 0.21 -5.33
N ILE A 103 -2.98 -0.20 -4.06
CA ILE A 103 -3.68 0.46 -2.94
C ILE A 103 -3.22 1.91 -2.75
N HIS A 104 -1.93 2.19 -2.95
CA HIS A 104 -1.41 3.55 -2.91
C HIS A 104 -2.10 4.44 -3.97
N HIS A 105 -2.15 3.99 -5.23
CA HIS A 105 -2.85 4.72 -6.28
C HIS A 105 -4.36 4.87 -6.03
N LEU A 106 -5.02 3.86 -5.46
CA LEU A 106 -6.42 3.99 -5.04
C LEU A 106 -6.60 5.11 -4.01
N ARG A 107 -5.73 5.18 -3.00
CA ARG A 107 -5.79 6.25 -1.99
C ARG A 107 -5.59 7.63 -2.60
N LEU A 108 -4.80 7.72 -3.67
CA LEU A 108 -4.57 8.96 -4.40
C LEU A 108 -5.63 9.25 -5.48
N THR A 109 -6.61 8.36 -5.66
CA THR A 109 -7.68 8.57 -6.64
C THR A 109 -8.70 9.56 -6.07
N PRO A 110 -8.88 10.77 -6.67
CA PRO A 110 -9.91 11.70 -6.22
C PRO A 110 -11.30 11.07 -6.33
N GLU A 111 -12.20 11.43 -5.42
CA GLU A 111 -13.61 11.04 -5.50
C GLU A 111 -13.83 9.51 -5.57
N LEU A 112 -12.90 8.72 -5.04
CA LEU A 112 -12.99 7.24 -5.04
C LEU A 112 -14.31 6.73 -4.45
N GLU A 113 -14.84 7.44 -3.45
CA GLU A 113 -16.12 7.14 -2.80
C GLU A 113 -17.34 7.28 -3.75
N GLU A 114 -17.22 8.10 -4.78
CA GLU A 114 -18.24 8.32 -5.82
C GLU A 114 -18.01 7.39 -7.01
N LEU A 115 -16.75 7.19 -7.41
CA LEU A 115 -16.36 6.30 -8.50
C LEU A 115 -16.70 4.83 -8.18
N ARG A 116 -16.39 4.37 -6.96
CA ARG A 116 -16.58 3.01 -6.46
C ARG A 116 -16.18 1.92 -7.47
N ASP A 117 -17.16 1.19 -8.00
CA ASP A 117 -17.01 0.08 -8.94
C ASP A 117 -16.63 0.53 -10.35
N LYS A 118 -16.65 1.84 -10.62
CA LYS A 118 -16.22 2.45 -11.89
C LYS A 118 -14.77 2.92 -11.88
N VAL A 119 -14.05 2.77 -10.76
CA VAL A 119 -12.65 3.20 -10.69
C VAL A 119 -11.79 2.36 -11.64
N SER A 120 -10.91 3.05 -12.35
CA SER A 120 -9.86 2.45 -13.17
C SER A 120 -8.53 3.09 -12.79
N VAL A 121 -7.68 2.31 -12.13
CA VAL A 121 -6.39 2.78 -11.67
C VAL A 121 -5.33 2.54 -12.75
N PRO A 122 -4.70 3.59 -13.31
CA PRO A 122 -3.64 3.40 -14.28
C PRO A 122 -2.36 2.87 -13.61
N LEU A 123 -1.54 2.16 -14.39
CA LEU A 123 -0.15 1.82 -14.04
C LEU A 123 0.74 2.39 -15.13
N ALA A 124 1.62 3.33 -14.78
CA ALA A 124 2.49 3.98 -15.75
C ALA A 124 3.60 3.03 -16.24
N ALA A 125 4.09 3.24 -17.47
CA ALA A 125 5.14 2.40 -18.05
C ALA A 125 6.42 2.42 -17.20
N GLU A 126 6.77 3.60 -16.66
CA GLU A 126 7.92 3.79 -15.80
C GLU A 126 7.79 3.02 -14.47
N GLU A 127 6.56 2.84 -13.96
CA GLU A 127 6.32 2.04 -12.77
C GLU A 127 6.45 0.54 -13.07
N ILE A 128 6.01 0.10 -14.25
CA ILE A 128 6.23 -1.27 -14.72
C ILE A 128 7.73 -1.55 -14.81
N ASP A 129 8.51 -0.66 -15.42
CA ASP A 129 9.96 -0.81 -15.54
C ASP A 129 10.63 -0.92 -14.16
N ARG A 130 10.28 -0.03 -13.21
CA ARG A 130 10.78 -0.09 -11.84
C ARG A 130 10.39 -1.39 -11.13
N LEU A 131 9.18 -1.90 -11.34
CA LEU A 131 8.75 -3.17 -10.77
C LEU A 131 9.59 -4.32 -11.35
N MET A 132 9.79 -4.34 -12.68
CA MET A 132 10.60 -5.34 -13.39
C MET A 132 12.05 -5.39 -12.88
N GLU A 133 12.63 -4.25 -12.53
CA GLU A 133 13.98 -4.18 -11.94
C GLU A 133 14.06 -4.81 -10.53
N THR A 134 12.94 -4.93 -9.83
CA THR A 134 12.89 -5.41 -8.44
C THR A 134 12.41 -6.86 -8.31
N VAL A 135 12.22 -7.55 -9.44
CA VAL A 135 11.76 -8.94 -9.48
C VAL A 135 12.80 -9.84 -8.82
N PRO A 136 12.45 -10.55 -7.73
CA PRO A 136 13.37 -11.48 -7.08
C PRO A 136 13.51 -12.76 -7.91
N ALA A 137 14.50 -13.59 -7.56
CA ALA A 137 14.53 -14.97 -8.04
C ALA A 137 13.26 -15.70 -7.52
N LEU A 138 12.29 -15.90 -8.42
CA LEU A 138 11.02 -16.57 -8.14
C LEU A 138 10.80 -17.70 -9.14
N THR A 139 10.13 -18.76 -8.70
CA THR A 139 9.80 -19.92 -9.53
C THR A 139 8.96 -19.49 -10.73
N GLY A 140 9.49 -19.69 -11.94
CA GLY A 140 8.86 -19.27 -13.20
C GLY A 140 8.98 -17.77 -13.51
N GLY A 141 9.92 -17.06 -12.86
CA GLY A 141 10.16 -15.64 -13.10
C GLY A 141 10.54 -15.30 -14.55
N GLU A 142 11.04 -16.26 -15.32
CA GLU A 142 11.31 -16.13 -16.75
C GLU A 142 10.06 -15.88 -17.61
N TYR A 143 8.87 -16.19 -17.09
CA TYR A 143 7.59 -15.90 -17.77
C TYR A 143 7.06 -14.51 -17.44
N LEU A 144 7.66 -13.80 -16.48
CA LEU A 144 7.21 -12.47 -16.08
C LEU A 144 7.70 -11.42 -17.08
N CYS A 145 6.76 -10.65 -17.63
CA CYS A 145 7.03 -9.56 -18.55
C CYS A 145 6.11 -8.36 -18.26
N PRO A 146 6.41 -7.17 -18.82
CA PRO A 146 5.59 -5.96 -18.67
C PRO A 146 4.10 -6.19 -18.96
N ASP A 147 3.76 -6.87 -20.05
CA ASP A 147 2.37 -7.14 -20.44
C ASP A 147 1.63 -8.02 -19.41
N LEU A 148 2.35 -8.99 -18.84
CA LEU A 148 1.79 -9.89 -17.84
C LEU A 148 1.55 -9.15 -16.51
N LEU A 149 2.47 -8.28 -16.10
CA LEU A 149 2.27 -7.39 -14.93
C LEU A 149 1.06 -6.48 -15.13
N ALA A 150 0.93 -5.85 -16.30
CA ALA A 150 -0.24 -5.04 -16.63
C ALA A 150 -1.54 -5.86 -16.55
N SER A 151 -1.51 -7.11 -17.00
CA SER A 151 -2.67 -8.02 -16.88
C SER A 151 -3.03 -8.32 -15.42
N PHE A 152 -2.04 -8.50 -14.54
CA PHE A 152 -2.28 -8.69 -13.11
C PHE A 152 -2.83 -7.42 -12.47
N TRP A 153 -2.38 -6.25 -12.92
CA TRP A 153 -2.92 -4.97 -12.47
C TRP A 153 -4.40 -4.82 -12.82
N SER A 154 -4.79 -5.13 -14.06
CA SER A 154 -6.20 -5.12 -14.46
C SER A 154 -7.04 -6.14 -13.69
N LYS A 155 -6.51 -7.35 -13.43
CA LYS A 155 -7.19 -8.36 -12.59
C LYS A 155 -7.38 -7.87 -11.15
N LEU A 156 -6.40 -7.15 -10.60
CA LEU A 156 -6.48 -6.56 -9.27
C LEU A 156 -7.54 -5.43 -9.22
N ASN A 157 -7.59 -4.58 -10.24
CA ASN A 157 -8.63 -3.55 -10.38
C ASN A 157 -10.03 -4.18 -10.42
N ASN A 158 -10.22 -5.24 -11.22
CA ASN A 158 -11.49 -5.96 -11.30
C ASN A 158 -11.87 -6.63 -9.98
N ALA A 159 -10.90 -7.26 -9.29
CA ALA A 159 -11.15 -7.88 -7.99
C ALA A 159 -11.56 -6.82 -6.94
N PHE A 160 -10.96 -5.63 -6.99
CA PHE A 160 -11.34 -4.51 -6.14
C PHE A 160 -12.75 -4.00 -6.43
N THR A 161 -13.06 -3.69 -7.70
CA THR A 161 -14.38 -3.15 -8.08
C THR A 161 -15.51 -4.16 -7.79
N GLN A 162 -15.28 -5.45 -8.03
CA GLN A 162 -16.22 -6.52 -7.66
C GLN A 162 -16.40 -6.64 -6.14
N SER A 163 -15.31 -6.59 -5.37
CA SER A 163 -15.41 -6.63 -3.90
C SER A 163 -16.16 -5.42 -3.34
N LEU A 164 -16.03 -4.27 -3.98
CA LEU A 164 -16.68 -3.03 -3.57
C LEU A 164 -18.14 -2.92 -4.03
N SER A 165 -18.52 -3.54 -5.16
CA SER A 165 -19.92 -3.64 -5.58
C SER A 165 -20.75 -4.50 -4.62
N ASP A 166 -20.14 -5.54 -4.06
CA ASP A 166 -20.78 -6.43 -3.08
C ASP A 166 -20.83 -5.80 -1.67
N TYR A 167 -20.11 -4.71 -1.44
CA TYR A 167 -19.97 -4.07 -0.13
C TYR A 167 -20.97 -2.91 0.07
N ALA A 168 -21.88 -3.06 1.03
CA ALA A 168 -22.94 -2.08 1.28
C ALA A 168 -22.47 -0.76 1.95
N GLY A 169 -21.26 -0.73 2.53
CA GLY A 169 -20.75 0.44 3.26
C GLY A 169 -19.96 1.43 2.38
N THR A 170 -19.32 2.40 3.04
CA THR A 170 -18.43 3.36 2.35
C THR A 170 -17.14 2.69 1.90
N VAL A 171 -16.43 3.28 0.93
CA VAL A 171 -15.09 2.79 0.55
C VAL A 171 -14.13 2.91 1.74
N ALA A 172 -14.34 3.89 2.61
CA ALA A 172 -13.59 4.03 3.84
C ALA A 172 -13.78 2.83 4.80
N ASP A 173 -15.02 2.41 5.00
CA ASP A 173 -15.34 1.24 5.83
C ASP A 173 -14.82 -0.05 5.18
N PHE A 174 -14.85 -0.13 3.85
CA PHE A 174 -14.25 -1.24 3.11
C PHE A 174 -12.76 -1.36 3.42
N PHE A 175 -11.98 -0.29 3.28
CA PHE A 175 -10.54 -0.30 3.60
C PHE A 175 -10.31 -0.65 5.08
N HIS A 176 -11.11 -0.09 6.00
CA HIS A 176 -11.01 -0.39 7.42
C HIS A 176 -11.28 -1.87 7.74
N SER A 177 -12.12 -2.55 6.95
CA SER A 177 -12.40 -3.98 7.11
C SER A 177 -11.22 -4.90 6.75
N PHE A 178 -10.28 -4.42 5.92
CA PHE A 178 -9.08 -5.17 5.56
C PHE A 178 -7.93 -4.95 6.53
N SER A 179 -7.72 -3.72 6.97
CA SER A 179 -6.80 -3.41 8.07
C SER A 179 -7.38 -2.28 8.92
N PRO A 180 -7.56 -2.48 10.23
CA PRO A 180 -8.03 -1.43 11.13
C PRO A 180 -7.14 -0.18 11.12
N GLU A 181 -5.85 -0.37 10.80
CA GLU A 181 -4.86 0.70 10.63
C GLU A 181 -4.86 1.30 9.22
N SER A 182 -5.40 0.59 8.22
CA SER A 182 -5.64 1.14 6.87
C SER A 182 -6.90 1.99 6.87
N GLN A 183 -6.78 3.14 7.50
CA GLN A 183 -7.76 4.19 7.39
C GLN A 183 -7.75 4.67 5.93
N LEU A 184 -8.92 4.80 5.29
CA LEU A 184 -9.02 5.52 4.03
C LEU A 184 -8.79 7.00 4.32
N LEU A 185 -7.52 7.37 4.36
CA LEU A 185 -7.06 8.74 4.52
C LEU A 185 -7.20 9.42 3.17
N GLY A 186 -8.39 9.96 2.95
CA GLY A 186 -8.78 10.57 1.69
C GLY A 186 -9.69 11.76 1.97
N ARG A 187 -9.19 12.71 2.77
CA ARG A 187 -9.89 13.97 3.03
C ARG A 187 -8.94 15.13 3.26
N ILE A 188 -7.67 15.09 2.85
CA ILE A 188 -6.84 16.28 2.91
C ILE A 188 -6.18 16.49 1.57
N TYR A 189 -6.30 17.73 1.10
CA TYR A 189 -5.66 18.18 -0.11
C TYR A 189 -4.74 19.33 0.23
N PHE A 190 -3.52 19.27 -0.28
CA PHE A 190 -2.63 20.39 -0.33
C PHE A 190 -2.67 20.97 -1.73
N HIS A 191 -3.09 22.23 -1.82
CA HIS A 191 -3.17 22.96 -3.07
C HIS A 191 -1.99 23.91 -3.13
N LEU A 192 -1.23 23.87 -4.22
CA LEU A 192 -0.24 24.86 -4.55
C LEU A 192 -0.59 25.45 -5.91
N VAL A 193 -0.83 26.75 -5.95
CA VAL A 193 -1.14 27.48 -7.19
C VAL A 193 -0.13 28.60 -7.41
N GLU A 194 0.20 28.85 -8.67
CA GLU A 194 1.10 29.93 -9.08
C GLU A 194 0.31 31.23 -9.28
N ASN A 195 0.77 32.31 -8.64
CA ASN A 195 0.30 33.67 -8.84
C ASN A 195 1.44 34.54 -9.40
N LYS A 196 1.50 34.67 -10.72
CA LYS A 196 2.61 35.32 -11.45
C LYS A 196 2.79 36.82 -11.17
N ASN A 197 1.83 37.45 -10.50
CA ASN A 197 1.78 38.91 -10.32
C ASN A 197 1.95 39.35 -8.87
N ALA A 198 2.44 38.47 -7.99
CA ALA A 198 2.63 38.76 -6.57
C ALA A 198 4.10 38.65 -6.16
N ASP A 199 4.49 39.42 -5.13
CA ASP A 199 5.84 39.37 -4.54
C ASP A 199 6.18 37.97 -3.99
N LEU A 200 5.15 37.27 -3.51
CA LEU A 200 5.17 35.85 -3.17
C LEU A 200 4.37 35.10 -4.24
N PRO A 201 5.05 34.47 -5.23
CA PRO A 201 4.43 34.03 -6.47
C PRO A 201 3.65 32.72 -6.34
N PHE A 202 3.49 32.17 -5.14
CA PHE A 202 2.74 30.95 -4.89
C PHE A 202 1.72 31.13 -3.79
N ALA A 203 0.60 30.43 -3.88
CA ALA A 203 -0.37 30.33 -2.80
C ALA A 203 -0.59 28.87 -2.43
N PHE A 204 -0.51 28.59 -1.14
CA PHE A 204 -0.77 27.30 -0.54
C PHE A 204 -2.09 27.32 0.23
N LEU A 205 -2.82 26.21 0.16
CA LEU A 205 -4.01 25.98 0.99
C LEU A 205 -4.19 24.50 1.29
N ALA A 206 -4.44 24.17 2.57
CA ALA A 206 -4.94 22.86 2.95
C ALA A 206 -6.47 22.85 2.98
N THR A 207 -7.10 21.86 2.34
CA THR A 207 -8.56 21.65 2.36
C THR A 207 -8.90 20.23 2.74
N TYR A 208 -10.13 19.99 3.20
CA TYR A 208 -10.69 18.66 3.35
C TYR A 208 -11.95 18.48 2.50
N ALA A 209 -12.18 17.25 2.05
CA ALA A 209 -13.43 16.87 1.42
C ALA A 209 -14.45 16.49 2.51
N THR A 210 -15.61 17.13 2.49
CA THR A 210 -16.77 16.77 3.31
C THR A 210 -17.91 16.31 2.43
N ARG A 211 -18.66 15.32 2.93
CA ARG A 211 -19.87 14.79 2.30
C ARG A 211 -21.05 15.48 2.98
N MET A 212 -21.52 16.59 2.41
CA MET A 212 -22.73 17.27 2.89
C MET A 212 -23.79 17.26 1.79
N GLY A 213 -24.81 16.41 1.94
CA GLY A 213 -26.03 16.43 1.12
C GLY A 213 -26.61 15.04 0.82
N THR A 214 -27.90 15.01 0.51
CA THR A 214 -28.62 13.82 0.02
C THR A 214 -28.23 13.40 -1.41
N GLU A 215 -27.45 14.23 -2.11
CA GLU A 215 -27.04 14.04 -3.51
C GLU A 215 -25.56 13.65 -3.69
N GLY A 216 -24.79 13.47 -2.61
CA GLY A 216 -23.49 12.81 -2.67
C GLY A 216 -22.31 13.63 -3.22
N GLU A 217 -22.48 14.89 -3.64
CA GLU A 217 -21.37 15.73 -4.12
C GLU A 217 -20.34 16.03 -3.02
N SER A 218 -19.09 15.68 -3.27
CA SER A 218 -17.95 16.03 -2.40
C SER A 218 -17.60 17.52 -2.51
N ARG A 219 -17.67 18.26 -1.39
CA ARG A 219 -17.22 19.66 -1.34
C ARG A 219 -15.87 19.78 -0.66
N HIS A 220 -14.99 20.58 -1.25
CA HIS A 220 -13.67 20.91 -0.68
C HIS A 220 -13.76 22.19 0.14
N LEU A 221 -13.51 22.09 1.44
CA LEU A 221 -13.53 23.24 2.36
C LEU A 221 -12.15 23.41 2.99
N PRO A 222 -11.69 24.66 3.24
CA PRO A 222 -10.46 24.90 3.99
C PRO A 222 -10.40 24.10 5.30
N LEU A 223 -9.22 23.55 5.61
CA LEU A 223 -9.05 22.61 6.72
C LEU A 223 -9.49 23.18 8.08
N LYS A 224 -9.41 24.51 8.26
CA LYS A 224 -9.97 25.20 9.45
C LYS A 224 -11.43 24.87 9.74
N TYR A 225 -12.25 24.62 8.72
CA TYR A 225 -13.67 24.32 8.91
C TYR A 225 -13.88 22.94 9.52
N ALA A 226 -12.96 21.97 9.28
CA ALA A 226 -13.03 20.67 9.94
C ALA A 226 -12.85 20.78 11.45
N LEU A 227 -11.99 21.69 11.91
CA LEU A 227 -11.82 21.99 13.34
C LEU A 227 -13.12 22.52 13.97
N GLN A 228 -14.02 23.10 13.18
CA GLN A 228 -15.31 23.62 13.64
C GLN A 228 -16.42 22.57 13.53
N GLU A 229 -16.46 21.85 12.40
CA GLU A 229 -17.46 20.83 12.10
C GLU A 229 -17.35 19.63 13.04
N TYR A 230 -16.13 19.18 13.35
CA TYR A 230 -15.87 17.97 14.15
C TYR A 230 -15.57 18.25 15.63
N GLN A 231 -15.86 19.45 16.14
CA GLN A 231 -15.64 19.80 17.57
C GLN A 231 -16.33 18.84 18.55
N LYS A 232 -17.42 18.22 18.12
CA LYS A 232 -18.21 17.28 18.94
C LYS A 232 -17.93 15.81 18.61
N ASP A 233 -17.11 15.53 17.60
CA ASP A 233 -16.78 14.20 17.11
C ASP A 233 -15.24 14.04 17.08
N ASN A 234 -14.68 13.91 18.29
CA ASN A 234 -13.23 13.85 18.51
C ASN A 234 -12.55 12.71 17.73
N ALA A 235 -13.26 11.60 17.48
CA ALA A 235 -12.73 10.49 16.70
C ALA A 235 -12.48 10.91 15.24
N LYS A 236 -13.43 11.59 14.60
CA LYS A 236 -13.26 12.09 13.22
C LYS A 236 -12.19 13.18 13.13
N LEU A 237 -12.14 14.08 14.10
CA LEU A 237 -11.12 15.12 14.14
C LEU A 237 -9.71 14.53 14.28
N LEU A 238 -9.54 13.56 15.19
CA LEU A 238 -8.27 12.88 15.40
C LEU A 238 -7.84 12.08 14.15
N ASN A 239 -8.78 11.40 13.49
CA ASN A 239 -8.51 10.70 12.23
C ASN A 239 -8.11 11.65 11.09
N LEU A 240 -8.68 12.85 11.03
CA LEU A 240 -8.29 13.85 10.03
C LEU A 240 -6.86 14.35 10.31
N LEU A 241 -6.59 14.73 11.55
CA LEU A 241 -5.29 15.28 11.95
C LEU A 241 -4.17 14.23 11.97
N SER A 242 -4.48 12.94 12.12
CA SER A 242 -3.48 11.87 12.08
C SER A 242 -2.73 11.84 10.74
N THR A 243 -3.43 12.09 9.63
CA THR A 243 -2.85 12.21 8.27
C THR A 243 -1.83 13.35 8.21
N VAL A 244 -2.20 14.52 8.73
CA VAL A 244 -1.33 15.70 8.78
C VAL A 244 -0.11 15.43 9.66
N HIS A 245 -0.31 14.84 10.84
CA HIS A 245 0.78 14.51 11.75
C HIS A 245 1.74 13.48 11.14
N ARG A 246 1.25 12.52 10.34
CA ARG A 246 2.11 11.60 9.60
C ARG A 246 2.99 12.33 8.59
N ALA A 247 2.44 13.28 7.83
CA ALA A 247 3.23 14.12 6.92
C ALA A 247 4.25 14.99 7.69
N ALA A 248 3.84 15.61 8.80
CA ALA A 248 4.72 16.44 9.63
C ALA A 248 5.93 15.67 10.17
N ARG A 249 5.77 14.40 10.55
CA ARG A 249 6.90 13.58 11.05
C ARG A 249 8.08 13.49 10.11
N GLU A 250 7.82 13.51 8.80
CA GLU A 250 8.84 13.36 7.77
C GLU A 250 9.16 14.71 7.08
N SER A 251 8.32 15.74 7.26
CA SER A 251 8.48 17.06 6.64
C SER A 251 8.64 18.18 7.68
N LYS A 252 9.77 18.87 7.60
CA LYS A 252 10.00 20.07 8.40
C LYS A 252 9.04 21.20 8.01
N LEU A 253 8.77 21.38 6.72
CA LEU A 253 7.84 22.41 6.23
C LEU A 253 6.46 22.24 6.85
N ILE A 254 5.89 21.03 6.83
CA ILE A 254 4.57 20.77 7.40
C ILE A 254 4.59 20.85 8.94
N THR A 255 5.69 20.45 9.59
CA THR A 255 5.87 20.62 11.04
C THR A 255 5.77 22.10 11.43
N ASP A 256 6.55 22.96 10.78
CA ASP A 256 6.60 24.39 11.09
C ASP A 256 5.21 25.03 10.89
N LEU A 257 4.50 24.69 9.81
CA LEU A 257 3.13 25.16 9.52
C LEU A 257 2.08 24.66 10.52
N LEU A 258 2.27 23.46 11.06
CA LEU A 258 1.36 22.87 12.03
C LEU A 258 1.54 23.51 13.41
N GLU A 259 2.80 23.73 13.83
CA GLU A 259 3.14 24.39 15.09
C GLU A 259 2.75 25.87 15.11
N SER A 260 2.87 26.57 13.97
CA SER A 260 2.44 27.97 13.85
C SER A 260 0.93 28.13 13.66
N ASN A 261 0.19 27.03 13.43
CA ASN A 261 -1.23 27.00 13.07
C ASN A 261 -1.54 27.63 11.69
N ASP A 262 -0.51 27.90 10.88
CA ASP A 262 -0.64 28.47 9.53
C ASP A 262 -1.23 27.49 8.53
N LEU A 263 -1.08 26.17 8.77
CA LEU A 263 -1.67 25.10 7.93
C LEU A 263 -3.19 25.27 7.72
N PHE A 264 -3.87 25.90 8.67
CA PHE A 264 -5.33 26.09 8.63
C PHE A 264 -5.77 27.36 7.89
N SER A 265 -4.83 28.12 7.32
CA SER A 265 -5.09 29.35 6.59
C SER A 265 -4.48 29.31 5.18
N PRO A 266 -5.01 30.11 4.22
CA PRO A 266 -4.31 30.34 2.96
C PRO A 266 -2.98 31.08 3.22
N LEU A 267 -1.91 30.62 2.59
CA LEU A 267 -0.57 31.19 2.73
C LEU A 267 -0.04 31.64 1.38
N ALA A 268 0.69 32.77 1.38
CA ALA A 268 1.50 33.17 0.24
C ALA A 268 2.92 32.68 0.47
N TRP A 269 3.49 32.02 -0.53
CA TRP A 269 4.79 31.36 -0.45
C TRP A 269 5.79 31.95 -1.45
N THR A 270 7.04 31.94 -1.02
CA THR A 270 8.20 32.19 -1.85
C THR A 270 8.40 31.03 -2.83
N ALA A 271 9.20 31.26 -3.87
CA ALA A 271 9.63 30.19 -4.77
C ALA A 271 10.43 29.08 -4.05
N GLY A 272 11.12 29.42 -2.95
CA GLY A 272 11.87 28.45 -2.14
C GLY A 272 10.96 27.48 -1.39
N GLU A 273 9.94 28.01 -0.71
CA GLU A 273 8.93 27.19 0.00
C GLU A 273 8.14 26.31 -0.97
N ALA A 274 7.71 26.88 -2.10
CA ALA A 274 7.05 26.13 -3.16
C ALA A 274 7.94 25.01 -3.72
N HIS A 275 9.25 25.26 -3.89
CA HIS A 275 10.17 24.24 -4.36
C HIS A 275 10.33 23.09 -3.36
N THR A 276 10.51 23.39 -2.07
CA THR A 276 10.56 22.38 -1.00
C THR A 276 9.28 21.55 -0.99
N PHE A 277 8.11 22.19 -1.03
CA PHE A 277 6.83 21.51 -1.09
C PHE A 277 6.74 20.55 -2.29
N LEU A 278 7.13 21.03 -3.48
CA LEU A 278 7.07 20.23 -4.71
C LEU A 278 8.00 19.01 -4.68
N GLN A 279 9.15 19.10 -3.99
CA GLN A 279 10.04 17.96 -3.76
C GLN A 279 9.47 16.95 -2.76
N GLU A 280 8.71 17.43 -1.77
CA GLU A 280 8.10 16.64 -0.71
C GLU A 280 6.71 16.07 -1.09
N VAL A 281 6.20 16.34 -2.30
CA VAL A 281 4.90 15.78 -2.78
C VAL A 281 4.79 14.26 -2.57
N PRO A 282 5.78 13.42 -2.95
CA PRO A 282 5.69 11.98 -2.73
C PRO A 282 5.53 11.61 -1.24
N LEU A 283 6.16 12.36 -0.34
CA LEU A 283 6.06 12.16 1.10
C LEU A 283 4.66 12.49 1.62
N TYR A 284 4.05 13.57 1.12
CA TYR A 284 2.68 13.93 1.50
C TYR A 284 1.67 12.91 0.97
N GLU A 285 1.85 12.43 -0.25
CA GLU A 285 1.02 11.41 -0.87
C GLU A 285 1.11 10.06 -0.13
N ASP A 286 2.32 9.65 0.29
CA ASP A 286 2.54 8.49 1.17
C ASP A 286 1.84 8.62 2.54
N ALA A 287 1.74 9.85 3.05
CA ALA A 287 0.98 10.15 4.26
C ALA A 287 -0.54 10.09 4.05
N GLY A 288 -1.02 10.08 2.80
CA GLY A 288 -2.44 10.10 2.43
C GLY A 288 -3.00 11.49 2.14
N ILE A 289 -2.14 12.44 1.73
CA ILE A 289 -2.53 13.81 1.38
C ILE A 289 -2.43 13.99 -0.14
N LEU A 290 -3.53 14.41 -0.76
CA LEU A 290 -3.60 14.66 -2.19
C LEU A 290 -2.98 16.02 -2.54
N CYS A 291 -1.99 16.03 -3.42
CA CYS A 291 -1.34 17.27 -3.84
C CYS A 291 -1.94 17.76 -5.17
N ARG A 292 -2.55 18.94 -5.16
CA ARG A 292 -2.97 19.66 -6.38
C ARG A 292 -1.93 20.73 -6.69
N ILE A 293 -1.07 20.44 -7.65
CA ILE A 293 0.10 21.26 -7.99
C ILE A 293 0.01 21.77 -9.44
N PRO A 294 0.82 22.79 -9.82
CA PRO A 294 0.81 23.30 -11.18
C PRO A 294 1.31 22.26 -12.20
N ASP A 295 0.65 22.19 -13.36
CA ASP A 295 0.89 21.19 -14.41
C ASP A 295 2.36 21.08 -14.87
N TRP A 296 3.10 22.20 -14.84
CA TRP A 296 4.50 22.25 -15.27
C TRP A 296 5.47 21.45 -14.39
N TRP A 297 5.05 21.04 -13.19
CA TRP A 297 5.88 20.19 -12.34
C TRP A 297 5.90 18.74 -12.84
N HIS A 298 4.75 18.20 -13.24
CA HIS A 298 4.65 16.84 -13.79
C HIS A 298 5.43 16.69 -15.12
N THR A 299 5.63 17.78 -15.86
CA THR A 299 6.40 17.73 -17.13
C THR A 299 7.92 17.65 -16.92
N LYS A 300 8.44 18.00 -15.74
CA LYS A 300 9.89 18.05 -15.48
C LYS A 300 10.47 16.75 -14.94
N SER A 301 9.67 15.90 -14.27
CA SER A 301 10.12 14.57 -13.81
C SER A 301 10.44 13.62 -14.97
N SER A 302 9.84 13.83 -16.15
CA SER A 302 10.16 13.10 -17.40
C SER A 302 11.35 13.69 -18.17
N GLY A 303 11.96 14.78 -17.70
CA GLY A 303 12.92 15.59 -18.46
C GLY A 303 14.36 15.61 -17.94
N ILE A 304 14.70 14.86 -16.89
CA ILE A 304 16.09 14.76 -16.42
C ILE A 304 16.74 13.53 -17.07
N SER A 305 17.14 13.69 -18.34
CA SER A 305 18.26 12.91 -18.89
C SER A 305 19.54 13.65 -18.55
N VAL A 306 20.40 13.03 -17.74
CA VAL A 306 21.83 13.36 -17.67
C VAL A 306 22.57 12.44 -18.62
#